data_AF-A0A925V8X0-F1
#
_entry.id   AF-A0A925V8X0-F1
#
_cell.length_a   1.000
_cell.length_b   1.000
_cell.length_c   1.000
_cell.angle_alpha   90.00
_cell.angle_beta   90.00
_cell.angle_gamma   90.00
#
_symmetry.space_group_name_H-M   'P 1'
#
loop_
_entity.id
_entity.type
_entity.pdbx_description
1 polymer ?
#
loop_
_entity_poly.entity_id
_entity_poly.type
_entity_poly.pdbx_seq_one_letter_code
_entity_poly.pdbx_strand_id
1 'polypeptide(L)'
;VALGLHVFGGWNYWRSDYELDYAQEDVHGSAVVARHRAIVGVEARFAYRFHRRVGFNVLVSAPMPTTSSYLITFAQAGLGLTFYLR
;
A
#
# COMPACT_ATOMS: atom_id res chain seq x y z
N VAL A 1 6.03 4.49 25.10
CA VAL A 1 5.72 3.57 23.98
C VAL A 1 4.27 3.76 23.62
N ALA A 2 3.90 3.67 22.34
CA ALA A 2 2.50 3.75 21.90
C ALA A 2 2.20 2.62 20.92
N LEU A 3 1.03 2.01 21.05
CA LEU A 3 0.50 1.00 20.15
C LEU A 3 -0.92 1.42 19.77
N GLY A 4 -1.25 1.35 18.48
CA GLY A 4 -2.56 1.69 17.97
C GLY A 4 -3.01 0.71 16.89
N LEU A 5 -4.31 0.44 16.87
CA LEU A 5 -4.98 -0.30 15.82
C LEU A 5 -6.06 0.61 15.25
N HIS A 6 -6.04 0.81 13.94
CA HIS A 6 -6.95 1.70 13.24
C HIS A 6 -7.59 0.95 12.07
N VAL A 7 -8.79 1.38 11.70
CA VAL A 7 -9.39 1.05 10.42
C VAL A 7 -9.13 2.22 9.48
N PHE A 8 -8.71 1.94 8.26
CA PHE A 8 -8.53 2.97 7.24
C PHE A 8 -9.44 2.70 6.05
N GLY A 9 -9.84 3.77 5.37
CA GLY A 9 -10.59 3.71 4.12
C GLY A 9 -9.99 4.68 3.11
N GLY A 10 -9.92 4.28 1.84
CA GLY A 10 -9.33 5.10 0.80
C GLY A 10 -9.69 4.65 -0.60
N TRP A 11 -9.27 5.43 -1.60
CA TRP A 11 -9.36 5.07 -3.01
C TRP A 11 -8.03 4.54 -3.50
N ASN A 12 -8.04 3.34 -4.08
CA ASN A 12 -6.90 2.76 -4.75
C ASN A 12 -7.08 2.90 -6.28
N TYR A 13 -6.03 3.38 -6.94
CA TYR A 13 -5.93 3.40 -8.40
C TYR A 13 -4.85 2.41 -8.82
N TRP A 14 -5.24 1.46 -9.65
CA TRP A 14 -4.34 0.48 -10.21
C TRP A 14 -4.29 0.62 -11.73
N ARG A 15 -3.08 0.60 -12.29
CA ARG A 15 -2.83 0.61 -13.72
C ARG A 15 -1.80 -0.47 -14.05
N SER A 16 -2.14 -1.33 -15.01
CA SER A 16 -1.22 -2.29 -15.61
C SER A 16 -1.12 -2.02 -17.09
N ASP A 17 0.12 -1.87 -17.56
CA ASP A 17 0.45 -1.77 -18.97
C ASP A 17 1.00 -3.14 -19.40
N TYR A 18 0.36 -3.76 -20.39
CA TYR A 18 0.75 -5.05 -20.97
C TYR A 18 1.27 -4.80 -22.39
N GLU A 19 2.40 -5.41 -22.71
CA GLU A 19 3.02 -5.36 -24.02
C GLU A 19 3.30 -6.80 -24.48
N LEU A 20 2.92 -7.09 -25.71
CA LEU A 20 3.14 -8.36 -26.37
C LEU A 20 3.84 -8.09 -27.69
N ASP A 21 5.02 -8.65 -27.87
CA ASP A 21 5.79 -8.57 -29.10
C ASP A 21 6.29 -9.97 -29.49
N TYR A 22 5.71 -10.51 -30.54
CA TYR A 22 6.07 -11.77 -31.17
C TYR A 22 6.67 -11.46 -32.55
N ALA A 23 7.95 -11.12 -32.53
CA ALA A 23 8.69 -10.68 -33.70
C ALA A 23 8.81 -11.74 -34.82
N GLN A 24 8.68 -13.04 -34.52
CA GLN A 24 8.72 -14.09 -35.54
C GLN A 24 7.37 -14.26 -36.26
N GLU A 25 6.29 -13.85 -35.62
CA GLU A 25 4.92 -13.98 -36.09
C GLU A 25 4.33 -12.64 -36.59
N ASP A 26 5.08 -11.54 -36.52
CA ASP A 26 4.65 -10.15 -36.79
C ASP A 26 3.44 -9.73 -35.92
N VAL A 27 3.24 -10.39 -34.78
CA VAL A 27 2.13 -10.10 -33.86
C VAL A 27 2.62 -9.19 -32.74
N HIS A 28 2.10 -7.99 -32.73
CA HIS A 28 2.41 -6.98 -31.73
C HIS A 28 1.11 -6.38 -31.19
N GLY A 29 1.07 -6.12 -29.90
CA GLY A 29 -0.10 -5.57 -29.24
C GLY A 29 0.23 -5.01 -27.87
N SER A 30 -0.44 -3.93 -27.51
CA SER A 30 -0.37 -3.37 -26.17
C SER A 30 -1.76 -3.16 -25.61
N ALA A 31 -1.91 -3.32 -24.30
CA ALA A 31 -3.16 -3.12 -23.60
C ALA A 31 -2.90 -2.44 -22.26
N VAL A 32 -3.67 -1.41 -21.95
CA VAL A 32 -3.63 -0.74 -20.65
C VAL A 32 -4.92 -1.07 -19.90
N VAL A 33 -4.79 -1.65 -18.72
CA VAL A 33 -5.92 -1.94 -17.83
C VAL A 33 -5.81 -1.07 -16.59
N ALA A 34 -6.73 -0.12 -16.44
CA ALA A 34 -6.82 0.75 -15.27
C ALA A 34 -8.11 0.47 -14.49
N ARG A 35 -8.02 0.47 -13.16
CA ARG A 35 -9.17 0.24 -12.26
C ARG A 35 -9.08 1.15 -11.04
N HIS A 36 -10.23 1.71 -10.67
CA HIS A 36 -10.41 2.46 -9.42
C HIS A 36 -11.23 1.61 -8.46
N ARG A 37 -10.80 1.50 -7.21
CA ARG A 37 -11.56 0.76 -6.20
C ARG A 37 -11.44 1.39 -4.83
N ALA A 38 -12.56 1.45 -4.13
CA ALA A 38 -12.57 1.79 -2.71
C ALA A 38 -11.98 0.61 -1.94
N ILE A 39 -11.06 0.90 -1.04
CA ILE A 39 -10.45 -0.07 -0.15
C ILE A 39 -10.74 0.33 1.29
N VAL A 40 -10.99 -0.68 2.11
CA VAL A 40 -11.06 -0.55 3.57
C VAL A 40 -10.08 -1.56 4.13
N GLY A 41 -9.37 -1.23 5.19
CA GLY A 41 -8.36 -2.10 5.77
C GLY A 41 -8.08 -1.80 7.22
N VAL A 42 -7.14 -2.57 7.77
CA VAL A 42 -6.65 -2.41 9.13
C VAL A 42 -5.21 -1.97 9.13
N GLU A 43 -4.86 -1.11 10.07
CA GLU A 43 -3.53 -0.60 10.28
C GLU A 43 -3.13 -0.81 11.74
N ALA A 44 -1.99 -1.46 11.95
CA ALA A 44 -1.30 -1.52 13.22
C ALA A 44 -0.14 -0.52 13.21
N ARG A 45 -0.06 0.31 14.25
CA ARG A 45 1.01 1.27 14.43
C ARG A 45 1.69 1.04 15.77
N PHE A 46 3.01 0.91 15.74
CA PHE A 46 3.86 0.91 16.91
C PHE A 46 4.77 2.13 16.88
N ALA A 47 4.90 2.84 18.00
CA ALA A 47 5.79 3.99 18.11
C ALA A 47 6.59 3.95 19.41
N TYR A 48 7.88 4.22 19.28
CA TYR A 48 8.80 4.25 20.41
C TYR A 48 9.65 5.51 20.37
N ARG A 49 9.59 6.27 21.46
CA ARG A 49 10.42 7.46 21.66
C ARG A 49 11.64 7.05 22.46
N PHE A 50 12.77 6.91 21.78
CA PHE A 50 14.05 6.59 22.43
C PHE A 50 14.79 7.85 22.91
N HIS A 51 14.47 9.03 22.39
CA HIS A 51 15.09 10.30 22.81
C HIS A 51 14.06 11.43 22.99
N ARG A 52 14.41 12.47 23.75
CA ARG A 52 13.54 13.64 23.93
C ARG A 52 13.23 14.38 22.63
N ARG A 53 14.00 14.19 21.55
CA ARG A 53 13.75 14.82 20.25
C ARG A 53 13.44 13.84 19.13
N VAL A 54 13.64 12.54 19.33
CA VAL A 54 13.59 11.55 18.26
C VAL A 54 12.87 10.29 18.75
N GLY A 55 11.99 9.76 17.91
CA GLY A 55 11.43 8.43 18.04
C GLY A 55 11.42 7.71 16.70
N PHE A 56 11.09 6.43 16.73
CA PHE A 56 10.78 5.65 15.54
C PHE A 56 9.32 5.20 15.58
N ASN A 57 8.78 4.92 14.40
CA ASN A 57 7.48 4.29 14.24
C ASN A 57 7.57 3.15 13.22
N VAL A 58 6.74 2.15 13.45
CA VAL A 58 6.52 1.00 12.58
C VAL A 58 5.03 1.02 12.27
N LEU A 59 4.69 0.84 11.00
CA LEU A 59 3.31 0.79 10.53
C LEU A 59 3.16 -0.44 9.67
N VAL A 60 2.12 -1.22 9.92
CA VAL A 60 1.75 -2.37 9.10
C VAL A 60 0.29 -2.20 8.76
N SER A 61 -0.06 -2.20 7.49
CA SER A 61 -1.44 -2.10 7.05
C SER A 61 -1.76 -3.12 5.98
N ALA A 62 -2.98 -3.64 6.05
CA ALA A 62 -3.49 -4.59 5.09
C ALA A 62 -4.93 -4.22 4.74
N PRO A 63 -5.26 -4.11 3.45
CA PRO A 63 -6.63 -3.99 2.99
C PRO A 63 -7.42 -5.28 3.30
N MET A 64 -8.66 -5.11 3.74
CA MET A 64 -9.60 -6.21 3.90
C MET A 64 -10.17 -6.60 2.54
N PRO A 65 -10.20 -7.90 2.19
CA PRO A 65 -10.78 -8.34 0.93
C PRO A 65 -12.30 -8.17 0.96
N THR A 66 -12.80 -7.10 0.34
CA THR A 66 -14.24 -6.85 0.20
C THR A 66 -14.83 -7.56 -1.03
N THR A 67 -13.98 -8.02 -1.95
CA THR A 67 -14.35 -8.76 -3.17
C THR A 67 -13.17 -9.58 -3.69
N SER A 68 -13.44 -10.67 -4.44
CA SER A 68 -12.40 -11.45 -5.09
C SER A 68 -11.81 -10.67 -6.27
N SER A 69 -10.69 -9.99 -6.04
CA SER A 69 -9.85 -9.47 -7.12
C SER A 69 -8.40 -9.40 -6.67
N TYR A 70 -7.49 -9.92 -7.49
CA TYR A 70 -6.03 -9.83 -7.33
C TYR A 70 -5.50 -8.40 -7.08
N LEU A 71 -6.32 -7.39 -7.35
CA LEU A 71 -6.02 -5.96 -7.25
C LEU A 71 -6.04 -5.41 -5.81
N ILE A 72 -6.60 -6.15 -4.84
CA ILE A 72 -6.90 -5.58 -3.51
C ILE A 72 -5.85 -5.93 -2.47
N THR A 73 -4.97 -6.90 -2.66
CA THR A 73 -4.13 -7.44 -1.57
C THR A 73 -2.66 -7.06 -1.71
N PHE A 74 -2.34 -5.79 -1.47
CA PHE A 74 -0.96 -5.41 -1.12
C PHE A 74 -0.96 -4.99 0.34
N ALA A 75 -0.56 -5.92 1.22
CA ALA A 75 -0.16 -5.54 2.56
C ALA A 75 1.11 -4.69 2.47
N GLN A 76 1.19 -3.64 3.26
CA GLN A 76 2.32 -2.73 3.27
C GLN A 76 2.86 -2.59 4.70
N ALA A 77 4.17 -2.47 4.81
CA ALA A 77 4.86 -2.16 6.05
C ALA A 77 5.75 -0.94 5.83
N GLY A 78 5.76 -0.03 6.79
CA GLY A 78 6.53 1.20 6.78
C GLY A 78 7.31 1.38 8.08
N LEU A 79 8.49 1.97 7.95
CA LEU A 79 9.32 2.41 9.07
C LEU A 79 9.53 3.91 8.94
N GLY A 80 9.41 4.64 10.04
CA GLY A 80 9.54 6.09 10.05
C GLY A 80 10.30 6.60 11.27
N LEU A 81 10.91 7.76 11.11
CA LEU A 81 11.45 8.55 12.22
C LEU A 81 10.46 9.67 12.56
N THR A 82 10.40 10.05 13.82
CA THR A 82 9.54 11.14 14.29
C THR A 82 10.39 12.11 15.10
N PHE A 83 10.42 13.37 14.65
CA PHE A 83 11.15 14.45 15.29
C PHE A 83 10.18 15.33 16.07
N TYR A 84 10.45 15.50 17.37
CA TYR A 84 9.64 16.35 18.24
C TYR A 84 10.29 17.73 18.31
N LEU A 85 9.66 18.72 17.69
CA LEU A 85 10.01 20.12 17.81
C LEU A 85 9.49 20.66 19.14
N ARG A 86 10.26 21.55 19.76
CA ARG A 86 9.97 22.15 21.06
C ARG A 86 9.39 23.54 20.87
#